data_AF-X7F4Q0-F1
#
_entry.id   AF-X7F4Q0-F1
#
_cell.length_a   1.000
_cell.length_b   1.000
_cell.length_c   1.000
_cell.angle_alpha   90.00
_cell.angle_beta   90.00
_cell.angle_gamma   90.00
#
_symmetry.space_group_name_H-M   'P 1'
#
loop_
_entity.id
_entity.type
_entity.pdbx_description
1 polymer ?
#
loop_
_entity_poly.entity_id
_entity_poly.type
_entity_poly.pdbx_seq_one_letter_code
_entity_poly.pdbx_strand_id
1 'polypeptide(L)'
;MLDFLDDEDMMIAFITKKILPTWDGTESAEEIARRFREMKEDNSGSEGDLRLDEFRMLLTDTSASDENAMILLNRQQPVPATFSGMISWVSSVERLREVRALTGFTRLKAQVGGKPDAVPLSRSGLSWLPAVAMHGEGVFLSLNLEAVSEWENRPDVIEHLARLTQTHMDTARAEGKQADGAPSQLNARYMLIHTFAHALIARLSVDSGYSSSALRERLYVGPEMAGLLIYTSTPDADGTMGGLSRQARPARMEQLVLQALADHELCSADPLCSEGMARSGSNGNHAACHNCVFLPETSCEAWNGFLDRSLLSAGPLSFFKDLVE
;
A
#
# COMPACT_ATOMS: atom_id res chain seq x y z
N MET A 1 -2.41 -10.65 -27.02
CA MET A 1 -1.37 -9.92 -27.77
C MET A 1 -0.09 -9.81 -26.92
N LEU A 2 0.28 -10.90 -26.24
CA LEU A 2 1.51 -11.06 -25.45
C LEU A 2 2.09 -12.49 -25.65
N ASP A 3 1.33 -13.40 -26.28
CA ASP A 3 1.75 -14.76 -26.69
C ASP A 3 2.98 -14.82 -27.61
N PHE A 4 3.49 -13.69 -28.10
CA PHE A 4 4.71 -13.64 -28.91
C PHE A 4 6.00 -13.58 -28.07
N LEU A 5 5.89 -13.35 -26.75
CA LEU A 5 7.03 -13.33 -25.82
C LEU A 5 7.34 -14.72 -25.24
N ASP A 6 6.66 -15.78 -25.69
CA ASP A 6 7.01 -17.16 -25.33
C ASP A 6 7.88 -17.84 -26.39
N ASP A 7 8.05 -17.20 -27.56
CA ASP A 7 8.95 -17.64 -28.62
C ASP A 7 10.28 -16.88 -28.51
N GLU A 8 11.35 -17.63 -28.22
CA GLU A 8 12.70 -17.11 -27.98
C GLU A 8 13.25 -16.33 -29.18
N ASP A 9 13.03 -16.82 -30.39
CA ASP A 9 13.54 -16.18 -31.61
C ASP A 9 12.82 -14.86 -31.86
N MET A 10 11.51 -14.81 -31.59
CA MET A 10 10.74 -13.57 -31.69
C MET A 10 11.08 -12.56 -30.60
N MET A 11 11.36 -13.01 -29.38
CA MET A 11 11.78 -12.14 -28.27
C MET A 11 13.14 -11.50 -28.57
N ILE A 12 14.13 -12.30 -29.00
CA ILE A 12 15.45 -11.79 -29.38
C ILE A 12 15.33 -10.81 -30.55
N ALA A 13 14.50 -11.12 -31.56
CA ALA A 13 14.25 -10.21 -32.68
C ALA A 13 13.61 -8.88 -32.22
N PHE A 14 12.67 -8.94 -31.27
CA PHE A 14 12.06 -7.75 -30.69
C PHE A 14 13.09 -6.91 -29.91
N ILE A 15 13.84 -7.52 -29.01
CA ILE A 15 14.88 -6.85 -28.20
C ILE A 15 15.91 -6.20 -29.11
N THR A 16 16.40 -6.93 -30.11
CA THR A 16 17.38 -6.43 -31.08
C THR A 16 16.87 -5.20 -31.83
N LYS A 17 15.59 -5.21 -32.23
CA LYS A 17 15.03 -4.16 -33.08
C LYS A 17 14.46 -2.97 -32.31
N LYS A 18 14.04 -3.17 -31.07
CA LYS A 18 13.27 -2.18 -30.30
C LYS A 18 13.91 -1.74 -28.99
N ILE A 19 14.72 -2.59 -28.36
CA ILE A 19 15.31 -2.31 -27.04
C ILE A 19 16.78 -1.93 -27.16
N LEU A 20 17.60 -2.73 -27.86
CA LEU A 20 19.04 -2.46 -28.03
C LEU A 20 19.36 -1.05 -28.57
N PRO A 21 18.61 -0.46 -29.52
CA PRO A 21 18.91 0.89 -30.02
C PRO A 21 18.84 1.99 -28.96
N THR A 22 18.16 1.74 -27.85
CA THR A 22 17.97 2.69 -26.73
C THR A 22 18.55 2.16 -25.42
N TRP A 23 19.24 1.02 -25.44
CA TRP A 23 19.86 0.39 -24.26
C TRP A 23 21.26 0.98 -24.05
N ASP A 24 21.57 1.35 -22.82
CA ASP A 24 22.84 1.95 -22.41
C ASP A 24 23.85 0.93 -21.86
N GLY A 25 23.42 -0.31 -21.62
CA GLY A 25 24.26 -1.41 -21.17
C GLY A 25 25.02 -2.14 -22.28
N THR A 26 25.92 -3.04 -21.88
CA THR A 26 26.78 -3.81 -22.80
C THR A 26 26.23 -5.20 -23.15
N GLU A 27 25.06 -5.57 -22.61
CA GLU A 27 24.44 -6.87 -22.81
C GLU A 27 23.97 -7.07 -24.25
N SER A 28 24.07 -8.32 -24.73
CA SER A 28 23.50 -8.70 -26.03
C SER A 28 21.99 -8.92 -25.94
N ALA A 29 21.29 -8.96 -27.08
CA ALA A 29 19.86 -9.21 -27.11
C ALA A 29 19.49 -10.58 -26.50
N GLU A 30 20.35 -11.58 -26.69
CA GLU A 30 20.21 -12.91 -26.11
C GLU A 30 20.39 -12.89 -24.58
N GLU A 31 21.33 -12.08 -24.08
CA GLU A 31 21.56 -11.94 -22.64
C GLU A 31 20.41 -11.19 -21.95
N ILE A 32 19.86 -10.16 -22.59
CA ILE A 32 18.66 -9.47 -22.13
C ILE A 32 17.45 -10.41 -22.16
N ALA A 33 17.27 -11.19 -23.24
CA ALA A 33 16.19 -12.17 -23.36
C ALA A 33 16.27 -13.26 -22.28
N ARG A 34 17.48 -13.75 -22.00
CA ARG A 34 17.74 -14.72 -20.94
C ARG A 34 17.41 -14.15 -19.56
N ARG A 35 17.90 -12.96 -19.22
CA ARG A 35 17.59 -12.29 -17.93
C ARG A 35 16.10 -12.02 -17.77
N PHE A 36 15.42 -11.60 -18.83
CA PHE A 36 13.97 -11.42 -18.82
C PHE A 36 13.23 -12.74 -18.55
N ARG A 37 13.70 -13.86 -19.10
CA ARG A 37 13.12 -15.19 -18.89
C ARG A 37 13.40 -15.73 -17.49
N GLU A 38 14.63 -15.56 -17.00
CA GLU A 38 15.01 -15.86 -15.62
C GLU A 38 14.13 -15.06 -14.64
N MET A 39 13.91 -13.76 -14.87
CA MET A 39 12.93 -12.98 -14.12
C MET A 39 11.50 -13.50 -14.31
N LYS A 40 11.06 -13.89 -15.51
CA LYS A 40 9.69 -14.38 -15.75
C LYS A 40 9.42 -15.74 -15.10
N GLU A 41 10.41 -16.63 -15.08
CA GLU A 41 10.33 -17.95 -14.43
C GLU A 41 10.42 -17.83 -12.90
N ASP A 42 11.20 -16.87 -12.36
CA ASP A 42 11.15 -16.50 -10.94
C ASP A 42 9.83 -15.79 -10.57
N ASN A 43 9.27 -14.97 -11.48
CA ASN A 43 8.04 -14.20 -11.29
C ASN A 43 6.75 -15.01 -11.54
N SER A 44 6.82 -16.30 -11.85
CA SER A 44 5.61 -17.10 -12.18
C SER A 44 4.72 -17.45 -10.97
N GLY A 45 4.90 -16.83 -9.79
CA GLY A 45 4.36 -17.41 -8.56
C GLY A 45 3.88 -16.53 -7.40
N SER A 46 4.09 -15.21 -7.32
CA SER A 46 3.58 -14.48 -6.14
C SER A 46 3.12 -13.04 -6.40
N GLU A 47 1.99 -12.66 -5.80
CA GLU A 47 1.54 -11.25 -5.69
C GLU A 47 2.63 -10.34 -5.10
N GLY A 48 3.53 -10.90 -4.28
CA GLY A 48 4.65 -10.18 -3.68
C GLY A 48 5.63 -9.61 -4.71
N ASP A 49 5.79 -10.29 -5.85
CA ASP A 49 6.72 -9.87 -6.90
C ASP A 49 6.20 -8.63 -7.62
N LEU A 50 4.91 -8.65 -8.01
CA LEU A 50 4.25 -7.51 -8.65
C LEU A 50 4.17 -6.29 -7.72
N ARG A 51 3.94 -6.49 -6.41
CA ARG A 51 3.94 -5.39 -5.44
C ARG A 51 5.33 -4.80 -5.25
N LEU A 52 6.37 -5.62 -5.26
CA LEU A 52 7.75 -5.16 -5.15
C LEU A 52 8.17 -4.38 -6.39
N ASP A 53 7.81 -4.85 -7.58
CA ASP A 53 8.06 -4.13 -8.83
C ASP A 53 7.30 -2.80 -8.88
N GLU A 54 6.03 -2.79 -8.46
CA GLU A 54 5.22 -1.56 -8.33
C GLU A 54 5.88 -0.55 -7.36
N PHE A 55 6.34 -1.02 -6.20
CA PHE A 55 7.03 -0.20 -5.21
C PHE A 55 8.34 0.38 -5.75
N ARG A 56 9.18 -0.44 -6.41
CA ARG A 56 10.43 0.00 -7.05
C ARG A 56 10.16 1.05 -8.12
N MET A 57 9.07 0.88 -8.88
CA MET A 57 8.67 1.85 -9.89
C MET A 57 8.36 3.20 -9.22
N LEU A 58 7.53 3.21 -8.18
CA LEU A 58 7.16 4.43 -7.45
C LEU A 58 8.34 5.15 -6.75
N LEU A 59 9.45 4.43 -6.51
CA LEU A 59 10.74 4.95 -6.02
C LEU A 59 11.65 5.57 -7.11
N THR A 60 11.16 5.73 -8.34
CA THR A 60 11.89 6.41 -9.41
C THR A 60 11.12 7.64 -9.90
N ASP A 61 11.78 8.53 -10.65
CA ASP A 61 11.11 9.62 -11.35
C ASP A 61 10.87 9.23 -12.81
N THR A 62 9.60 9.11 -13.22
CA THR A 62 9.23 8.71 -14.59
C THR A 62 9.03 9.88 -15.53
N SER A 63 9.15 11.12 -15.06
CA SER A 63 8.91 12.27 -15.93
C SER A 63 9.96 12.45 -17.04
N ALA A 64 11.10 11.77 -16.92
CA ALA A 64 12.10 11.69 -17.97
C ALA A 64 11.80 10.60 -19.02
N SER A 65 10.93 9.63 -18.69
CA SER A 65 10.45 8.62 -19.63
C SER A 65 9.28 9.19 -20.46
N ASP A 66 9.08 8.67 -21.68
CA ASP A 66 8.10 9.15 -22.67
C ASP A 66 6.81 9.68 -22.01
N GLU A 67 6.53 10.98 -22.13
CA GLU A 67 5.33 11.62 -21.56
C GLU A 67 4.02 10.98 -22.07
N ASN A 68 4.10 10.21 -23.17
CA ASN A 68 3.00 9.41 -23.71
C ASN A 68 2.83 8.04 -23.04
N ALA A 69 3.65 7.67 -22.06
CA ALA A 69 3.42 6.51 -21.23
C ALA A 69 2.07 6.68 -20.50
N MET A 70 1.03 6.04 -21.06
CA MET A 70 -0.36 6.27 -20.65
C MET A 70 -0.73 5.65 -19.30
N ILE A 71 0.22 5.03 -18.58
CA ILE A 71 -0.08 4.12 -17.46
C ILE A 71 0.29 4.72 -16.10
N LEU A 72 1.50 5.26 -15.94
CA LEU A 72 2.00 5.80 -14.69
C LEU A 72 2.94 6.98 -14.96
N LEU A 73 2.66 8.12 -14.32
CA LEU A 73 3.53 9.30 -14.29
C LEU A 73 3.69 9.73 -12.84
N ASN A 74 4.87 9.52 -12.29
CA ASN A 74 5.23 9.88 -10.92
C ASN A 74 6.50 10.74 -10.91
N ARG A 75 6.46 11.85 -10.17
CA ARG A 75 7.55 12.81 -10.05
C ARG A 75 8.10 12.81 -8.63
N GLN A 76 9.39 12.61 -8.48
CA GLN A 76 10.04 12.69 -7.17
C GLN A 76 9.87 14.10 -6.61
N GLN A 77 9.51 14.18 -5.32
CA GLN A 77 9.46 15.44 -4.58
C GLN A 77 10.54 15.45 -3.51
N PRO A 78 11.14 16.62 -3.21
CA PRO A 78 12.03 16.76 -2.07
C PRO A 78 11.32 16.37 -0.77
N VAL A 79 11.96 15.51 0.03
CA VAL A 79 11.46 15.20 1.38
C VAL A 79 11.74 16.40 2.30
N PRO A 80 10.72 16.94 3.00
CA PRO A 80 10.92 18.00 3.99
C PRO A 80 11.97 17.62 5.04
N ALA A 81 12.81 18.58 5.44
CA ALA A 81 13.87 18.34 6.42
C ALA A 81 13.34 17.85 7.78
N THR A 82 12.12 18.26 8.14
CA THR A 82 11.40 17.80 9.33
C THR A 82 11.21 16.28 9.38
N PHE A 83 11.20 15.59 8.23
CA PHE A 83 11.05 14.13 8.15
C PHE A 83 12.36 13.39 7.94
N SER A 84 13.50 14.07 8.11
CA SER A 84 14.82 13.48 7.93
C SER A 84 14.99 12.24 8.79
N GLY A 85 15.48 11.15 8.18
CA GLY A 85 15.67 9.88 8.85
C GLY A 85 14.41 9.01 8.97
N MET A 86 13.20 9.57 8.89
CA MET A 86 11.95 8.81 9.03
C MET A 86 11.25 8.53 7.70
N ILE A 87 11.21 9.51 6.80
CA ILE A 87 10.64 9.37 5.44
C ILE A 87 11.80 9.42 4.44
N SER A 88 11.89 8.41 3.60
CA SER A 88 12.99 8.28 2.62
C SER A 88 12.59 8.77 1.23
N TRP A 89 11.30 8.74 0.89
CA TRP A 89 10.82 9.08 -0.44
C TRP A 89 9.41 9.67 -0.43
N VAL A 90 9.19 10.69 -1.26
CA VAL A 90 7.87 11.24 -1.58
C VAL A 90 7.77 11.39 -3.10
N SER A 91 6.66 10.94 -3.68
CA SER A 91 6.40 11.10 -5.11
C SER A 91 4.98 11.60 -5.36
N SER A 92 4.87 12.54 -6.30
CA SER A 92 3.61 13.01 -6.85
C SER A 92 3.20 12.07 -7.98
N VAL A 93 2.15 11.27 -7.79
CA VAL A 93 1.61 10.39 -8.84
C VAL A 93 0.58 11.17 -9.64
N GLU A 94 1.01 11.81 -10.72
CA GLU A 94 0.17 12.68 -11.56
C GLU A 94 -0.77 11.91 -12.48
N ARG A 95 -0.38 10.69 -12.85
CA ARG A 95 -1.20 9.78 -13.65
C ARG A 95 -1.01 8.36 -13.14
N LEU A 96 -2.11 7.66 -12.91
CA LEU A 96 -2.15 6.25 -12.54
C LEU A 96 -3.29 5.60 -13.32
N ARG A 97 -3.08 4.38 -13.82
CA ARG A 97 -4.15 3.54 -14.37
C ARG A 97 -4.39 2.33 -13.47
N GLU A 98 -5.59 2.22 -12.94
CA GLU A 98 -6.04 1.06 -12.19
C GLU A 98 -6.94 0.20 -13.08
N VAL A 99 -6.67 -1.10 -13.15
CA VAL A 99 -7.56 -2.07 -13.81
C VAL A 99 -8.13 -2.99 -12.75
N ARG A 100 -9.45 -2.91 -12.52
CA ARG A 100 -10.16 -3.80 -11.59
C ARG A 100 -10.90 -4.87 -12.37
N ALA A 101 -10.52 -6.12 -12.16
CA ALA A 101 -11.22 -7.28 -12.67
C ALA A 101 -12.13 -7.86 -11.58
N LEU A 102 -13.37 -8.19 -11.93
CA LEU A 102 -14.22 -9.00 -11.07
C LEU A 102 -13.78 -10.47 -11.21
N THR A 103 -13.46 -11.12 -10.10
CA THR A 103 -12.95 -12.50 -10.08
C THR A 103 -13.96 -13.51 -9.53
N GLY A 104 -14.96 -13.05 -8.78
CA GLY A 104 -15.99 -13.90 -8.16
C GLY A 104 -16.87 -13.14 -7.17
N PHE A 105 -17.70 -13.87 -6.44
CA PHE A 105 -18.57 -13.33 -5.39
C PHE A 105 -18.30 -14.02 -4.05
N THR A 106 -18.19 -13.26 -2.96
CA THR A 106 -18.13 -13.80 -1.59
C THR A 106 -19.52 -13.72 -0.94
N ARG A 107 -19.91 -14.73 -0.15
CA ARG A 107 -21.22 -14.74 0.53
C ARG A 107 -21.04 -14.57 2.05
N LEU A 108 -21.85 -13.70 2.66
CA LEU A 108 -22.17 -13.61 4.10
C LEU A 108 -21.06 -13.22 5.10
N LYS A 109 -19.75 -13.35 4.81
CA LYS A 109 -18.69 -12.86 5.70
C LYS A 109 -17.55 -12.23 4.90
N ALA A 110 -17.30 -10.94 5.11
CA ALA A 110 -16.04 -10.32 4.71
C ALA A 110 -14.91 -10.99 5.50
N GLN A 111 -13.92 -11.54 4.81
CA GLN A 111 -12.71 -12.06 5.43
C GLN A 111 -11.75 -10.88 5.58
N VAL A 112 -11.45 -10.51 6.83
CA VAL A 112 -10.44 -9.49 7.16
C VAL A 112 -9.07 -10.17 7.12
N GLY A 113 -8.27 -9.86 6.10
CA GLY A 113 -7.00 -10.53 5.84
C GLY A 113 -7.16 -11.89 5.12
N GLY A 114 -6.18 -12.20 4.26
CA GLY A 114 -6.16 -13.44 3.47
C GLY A 114 -6.90 -13.36 2.13
N LYS A 115 -6.78 -14.42 1.32
CA LYS A 115 -7.43 -14.51 0.00
C LYS A 115 -8.91 -14.88 0.19
N PRO A 116 -9.86 -14.05 -0.28
CA PRO A 116 -11.28 -14.33 -0.10
C PRO A 116 -11.67 -15.66 -0.78
N ASP A 117 -12.46 -16.48 -0.07
CA ASP A 117 -13.09 -17.68 -0.63
C ASP A 117 -14.26 -17.28 -1.55
N ALA A 118 -13.93 -16.99 -2.81
CA ALA A 118 -14.86 -16.46 -3.80
C ALA A 118 -15.52 -17.59 -4.62
N VAL A 119 -16.84 -17.50 -4.77
CA VAL A 119 -17.60 -18.30 -5.75
C VAL A 119 -17.24 -17.83 -7.16
N PRO A 120 -16.84 -18.72 -8.08
CA PRO A 120 -16.40 -18.35 -9.42
C PRO A 120 -17.52 -17.72 -10.24
N LEU A 121 -17.15 -16.81 -11.16
CA LEU A 121 -18.09 -16.10 -12.04
C LEU A 121 -18.79 -16.99 -13.07
N SER A 122 -18.20 -18.14 -13.39
CA SER A 122 -18.72 -19.06 -14.39
C SER A 122 -18.60 -20.49 -13.87
N ARG A 123 -19.47 -21.37 -14.40
CA ARG A 123 -19.42 -22.82 -14.15
C ARG A 123 -18.23 -23.48 -14.86
N SER A 124 -17.66 -22.81 -15.84
CA SER A 124 -16.45 -23.23 -16.57
C SER A 124 -15.33 -22.21 -16.39
N GLY A 125 -14.08 -22.64 -16.50
CA GLY A 125 -12.93 -21.73 -16.51
C GLY A 125 -13.05 -20.68 -17.63
N LEU A 126 -12.71 -19.43 -17.32
CA LEU A 126 -12.69 -18.33 -18.28
C LEU A 126 -11.25 -17.93 -18.58
N SER A 127 -10.95 -17.66 -19.86
CA SER A 127 -9.67 -17.05 -20.29
C SER A 127 -9.69 -15.52 -20.21
N TRP A 128 -10.80 -14.94 -19.76
CA TRP A 128 -11.02 -13.50 -19.66
C TRP A 128 -11.81 -13.18 -18.39
N LEU A 129 -11.63 -11.98 -17.86
CA LEU A 129 -12.41 -11.46 -16.74
C LEU A 129 -13.04 -10.12 -17.13
N PRO A 130 -14.29 -9.83 -16.72
CA PRO A 130 -14.85 -8.51 -16.87
C PRO A 130 -14.07 -7.53 -16.00
N ALA A 131 -13.59 -6.45 -16.60
CA ALA A 131 -12.75 -5.47 -15.92
C ALA A 131 -13.13 -4.04 -16.31
N VAL A 132 -12.87 -3.11 -15.39
CA VAL A 132 -12.99 -1.67 -15.62
C VAL A 132 -11.60 -1.06 -15.50
N ALA A 133 -11.19 -0.30 -16.51
CA ALA A 133 -10.00 0.54 -16.44
C ALA A 133 -10.42 1.94 -15.97
N MET A 134 -9.68 2.48 -15.02
CA MET A 134 -9.90 3.80 -14.46
C MET A 134 -8.58 4.54 -14.43
N HIS A 135 -8.69 5.86 -14.39
CA HIS A 135 -7.54 6.73 -14.33
C HIS A 135 -7.61 7.57 -13.07
N GLY A 136 -6.44 7.92 -12.57
CA GLY A 136 -6.28 8.45 -11.24
C GLY A 136 -5.02 9.28 -11.08
N GLU A 137 -4.92 9.84 -9.88
CA GLU A 137 -3.74 10.52 -9.37
C GLU A 137 -3.56 10.11 -7.90
N GLY A 138 -2.41 10.41 -7.33
CA GLY A 138 -2.09 10.02 -5.96
C GLY A 138 -0.84 10.66 -5.39
N VAL A 139 -0.57 10.29 -4.15
CA VAL A 139 0.66 10.61 -3.43
C VAL A 139 1.26 9.32 -2.90
N PHE A 140 2.54 9.12 -3.17
CA PHE A 140 3.28 7.97 -2.69
C PHE A 140 4.31 8.41 -1.66
N LEU A 141 4.43 7.63 -0.59
CA LEU A 141 5.43 7.83 0.46
C LEU A 141 6.13 6.50 0.76
N SER A 142 7.44 6.55 0.97
CA SER A 142 8.21 5.47 1.57
C SER A 142 8.84 5.96 2.86
N LEU A 143 8.69 5.19 3.93
CA LEU A 143 9.45 5.37 5.16
C LEU A 143 10.89 4.92 4.96
N ASN A 144 11.78 5.36 5.84
CA ASN A 144 13.12 4.83 5.92
C ASN A 144 13.07 3.41 6.48
N LEU A 145 13.40 2.44 5.64
CA LEU A 145 13.35 1.03 5.98
C LEU A 145 14.26 0.67 7.17
N GLU A 146 15.42 1.31 7.29
CA GLU A 146 16.35 1.08 8.39
C GLU A 146 15.76 1.60 9.70
N ALA A 147 15.23 2.83 9.71
CA ALA A 147 14.58 3.40 10.89
C ALA A 147 13.36 2.57 11.34
N VAL A 148 12.54 2.11 10.39
CA VAL A 148 11.41 1.21 10.69
C VAL A 148 11.90 -0.12 11.25
N SER A 149 12.98 -0.69 10.69
CA SER A 149 13.57 -1.94 11.16
C SER A 149 14.17 -1.81 12.57
N GLU A 150 14.80 -0.68 12.90
CA GLU A 150 15.29 -0.41 14.25
C GLU A 150 14.14 -0.26 15.24
N TRP A 151 13.10 0.49 14.87
CA TRP A 151 11.92 0.73 15.69
C TRP A 151 11.15 -0.56 15.99
N GLU A 152 10.90 -1.40 14.99
CA GLU A 152 10.14 -2.66 15.18
C GLU A 152 10.89 -3.68 16.05
N ASN A 153 12.21 -3.54 16.18
CA ASN A 153 13.06 -4.36 17.04
C ASN A 153 13.20 -3.84 18.48
N ARG A 154 12.55 -2.72 18.83
CA ARG A 154 12.53 -2.24 20.21
C ARG A 154 11.80 -3.25 21.13
N PRO A 155 12.32 -3.53 22.34
CA PRO A 155 11.72 -4.52 23.23
C PRO A 155 10.25 -4.27 23.58
N ASP A 156 9.87 -3.01 23.76
CA ASP A 156 8.50 -2.61 24.09
C ASP A 156 7.53 -2.78 22.92
N VAL A 157 7.97 -2.52 21.68
CA VAL A 157 7.21 -2.80 20.46
C VAL A 157 7.02 -4.31 20.26
N ILE A 158 8.09 -5.09 20.39
CA ILE A 158 8.02 -6.56 20.28
C ILE A 158 7.05 -7.14 21.31
N GLU A 159 7.15 -6.71 22.56
CA GLU A 159 6.26 -7.18 23.64
C GLU A 159 4.79 -6.83 23.35
N HIS A 160 4.55 -5.61 22.85
CA HIS A 160 3.21 -5.19 22.46
C HIS A 160 2.60 -6.06 21.36
N LEU A 161 3.35 -6.30 20.28
CA LEU A 161 2.90 -7.16 19.16
C LEU A 161 2.68 -8.61 19.61
N ALA A 162 3.50 -9.11 20.54
CA ALA A 162 3.30 -10.45 21.12
C ALA A 162 1.99 -10.54 21.90
N ARG A 163 1.67 -9.54 22.73
CA ARG A 163 0.37 -9.49 23.45
C ARG A 163 -0.81 -9.38 22.49
N LEU A 164 -0.70 -8.57 21.44
CA LEU A 164 -1.75 -8.45 20.43
C LEU A 164 -1.97 -9.76 19.68
N THR A 165 -0.90 -10.44 19.31
CA THR A 165 -0.93 -11.76 18.68
C THR A 165 -1.63 -12.79 19.55
N GLN A 166 -1.25 -12.86 20.83
CA GLN A 166 -1.89 -13.77 21.78
C GLN A 166 -3.39 -13.47 21.91
N THR A 167 -3.76 -12.19 22.06
CA THR A 167 -5.17 -11.80 22.18
C THR A 167 -5.98 -12.13 20.92
N HIS A 168 -5.38 -11.92 19.74
CA HIS A 168 -6.00 -12.29 18.47
C HIS A 168 -6.28 -13.79 18.40
N MET A 169 -5.29 -14.62 18.74
CA MET A 169 -5.44 -16.08 18.75
C MET A 169 -6.51 -16.55 19.73
N ASP A 170 -6.55 -15.98 20.93
CA ASP A 170 -7.53 -16.35 21.95
C ASP A 170 -8.95 -15.96 21.54
N THR A 171 -9.12 -14.80 20.90
CA THR A 171 -10.40 -14.36 20.34
C THR A 171 -10.84 -15.27 19.19
N ALA A 172 -9.95 -15.62 18.27
CA ALA A 172 -10.23 -16.51 17.15
C ALA A 172 -10.68 -17.91 17.63
N ARG A 173 -10.01 -18.46 18.66
CA ARG A 173 -10.39 -19.72 19.29
C ARG A 173 -11.77 -19.65 19.95
N ALA A 174 -12.05 -18.56 20.67
CA ALA A 174 -13.37 -18.35 21.29
C ALA A 174 -14.50 -18.25 20.26
N GLU A 175 -14.21 -17.74 19.06
CA GLU A 175 -15.14 -17.70 17.92
C GLU A 175 -15.23 -19.03 17.14
N GLY A 176 -14.50 -20.06 17.55
CA GLY A 176 -14.49 -21.36 16.88
C GLY A 176 -13.76 -21.38 15.53
N LYS A 177 -12.89 -20.40 15.26
CA LYS A 177 -12.04 -20.39 14.06
C LYS A 177 -10.78 -21.22 14.30
N GLN A 178 -10.29 -21.90 13.27
CA GLN A 178 -8.95 -22.48 13.32
C GLN A 178 -7.92 -21.34 13.36
N ALA A 179 -7.09 -21.33 14.38
CA ALA A 179 -6.01 -20.37 14.57
C ALA A 179 -4.68 -21.06 14.24
N ASP A 180 -4.44 -21.32 12.95
CA ASP A 180 -3.23 -22.01 12.46
C ASP A 180 -1.98 -21.11 12.46
N GLY A 181 -2.08 -19.91 13.04
CA GLY A 181 -1.00 -18.94 13.16
C GLY A 181 -1.54 -17.52 13.29
N ALA A 182 -0.64 -16.57 13.57
CA ALA A 182 -0.97 -15.16 13.46
C ALA A 182 -1.10 -14.79 11.97
N PRO A 183 -2.06 -13.94 11.59
CA PRO A 183 -2.09 -13.37 10.24
C PRO A 183 -0.76 -12.70 9.91
N SER A 184 -0.26 -12.83 8.68
CA SER A 184 1.01 -12.22 8.28
C SER A 184 1.00 -10.70 8.40
N GLN A 185 -0.18 -10.07 8.31
CA GLN A 185 -0.41 -8.64 8.52
C GLN A 185 -0.30 -8.19 9.98
N LEU A 186 -0.36 -9.11 10.95
CA LEU A 186 -0.24 -8.79 12.37
C LEU A 186 1.24 -8.63 12.77
N ASN A 187 1.91 -7.66 12.18
CA ASN A 187 3.29 -7.28 12.48
C ASN A 187 3.42 -5.75 12.58
N ALA A 188 4.45 -5.28 13.29
CA ALA A 188 4.63 -3.86 13.60
C ALA A 188 4.67 -2.98 12.34
N ARG A 189 5.45 -3.39 11.31
CA ARG A 189 5.61 -2.66 10.04
C ARG A 189 4.29 -2.49 9.31
N TYR A 190 3.53 -3.56 9.18
CA TYR A 190 2.24 -3.54 8.49
C TYR A 190 1.25 -2.63 9.22
N MET A 191 1.13 -2.80 10.54
CA MET A 191 0.23 -1.99 11.35
C MET A 191 0.61 -0.50 11.32
N LEU A 192 1.91 -0.16 11.35
CA LEU A 192 2.40 1.21 11.22
C LEU A 192 2.01 1.81 9.87
N ILE A 193 2.38 1.16 8.76
CA ILE A 193 2.14 1.68 7.40
C ILE A 193 0.64 1.80 7.12
N HIS A 194 -0.15 0.80 7.53
CA HIS A 194 -1.59 0.80 7.35
C HIS A 194 -2.27 1.91 8.16
N THR A 195 -1.92 2.04 9.45
CA THR A 195 -2.44 3.11 10.30
C THR A 195 -2.03 4.49 9.76
N PHE A 196 -0.81 4.62 9.22
CA PHE A 196 -0.35 5.86 8.60
C PHE A 196 -1.14 6.20 7.33
N ALA A 197 -1.42 5.21 6.47
CA ALA A 197 -2.27 5.39 5.29
C ALA A 197 -3.67 5.90 5.67
N HIS A 198 -4.23 5.35 6.75
CA HIS A 198 -5.51 5.79 7.29
C HIS A 198 -5.49 7.24 7.77
N ALA A 199 -4.46 7.61 8.54
CA ALA A 199 -4.30 8.97 9.02
C ALA A 199 -4.15 9.97 7.87
N LEU A 200 -3.39 9.60 6.83
CA LEU A 200 -3.23 10.42 5.63
C LEU A 200 -4.53 10.55 4.82
N ILE A 201 -5.30 9.47 4.61
CA ILE A 201 -6.59 9.55 3.90
C ILE A 201 -7.55 10.46 4.65
N ALA A 202 -7.64 10.33 5.98
CA ALA A 202 -8.51 11.18 6.79
C ALA A 202 -8.20 12.67 6.56
N ARG A 203 -6.92 13.05 6.63
CA ARG A 203 -6.47 14.43 6.43
C ARG A 203 -6.58 14.89 4.97
N LEU A 204 -6.18 14.06 4.01
CA LEU A 204 -6.31 14.32 2.58
C LEU A 204 -7.77 14.54 2.18
N SER A 205 -8.73 13.87 2.81
CA SER A 205 -10.15 14.08 2.50
C SER A 205 -10.61 15.51 2.80
N VAL A 206 -9.99 16.16 3.78
CA VAL A 206 -10.22 17.57 4.12
C VAL A 206 -9.48 18.51 3.16
N ASP A 207 -8.21 18.22 2.87
CA ASP A 207 -7.32 19.14 2.14
C ASP A 207 -7.42 19.03 0.59
N SER A 208 -7.87 17.89 0.06
CA SER A 208 -7.97 17.64 -1.39
C SER A 208 -9.37 17.86 -1.98
N GLY A 209 -10.41 17.90 -1.13
CA GLY A 209 -11.82 18.00 -1.54
C GLY A 209 -12.44 16.68 -2.01
N TYR A 210 -11.68 15.57 -2.03
CA TYR A 210 -12.21 14.23 -2.24
C TYR A 210 -12.81 13.69 -0.94
N SER A 211 -13.95 13.00 -1.02
CA SER A 211 -14.45 12.25 0.14
C SER A 211 -13.48 11.13 0.50
N SER A 212 -13.43 10.74 1.78
CA SER A 212 -12.61 9.60 2.20
C SER A 212 -12.95 8.32 1.43
N SER A 213 -14.21 8.11 1.07
CA SER A 213 -14.67 6.98 0.24
C SER A 213 -14.18 6.99 -1.22
N ALA A 214 -13.72 8.14 -1.73
CA ALA A 214 -13.16 8.29 -3.07
C ALA A 214 -11.62 8.16 -3.09
N LEU A 215 -11.00 8.13 -1.91
CA LEU A 215 -9.57 7.86 -1.73
C LEU A 215 -9.38 6.40 -1.36
N ARG A 216 -8.29 5.82 -1.87
CA ARG A 216 -7.90 4.43 -1.68
C ARG A 216 -6.45 4.36 -1.24
N GLU A 217 -6.13 3.34 -0.48
CA GLU A 217 -4.75 3.00 -0.16
C GLU A 217 -4.27 1.80 -1.00
N ARG A 218 -2.95 1.74 -1.15
CA ARG A 218 -2.20 0.58 -1.60
C ARG A 218 -0.98 0.46 -0.71
N LEU A 219 -0.84 -0.65 0.00
CA LEU A 219 0.22 -0.82 0.99
C LEU A 219 1.37 -1.64 0.40
N TYR A 220 2.60 -1.17 0.62
CA TYR A 220 3.84 -1.84 0.24
C TYR A 220 4.61 -2.20 1.51
N VAL A 221 4.33 -3.39 2.02
CA VAL A 221 4.92 -3.90 3.26
C VAL A 221 5.52 -5.26 3.00
N GLY A 222 6.83 -5.36 3.25
CA GLY A 222 7.60 -6.58 3.03
C GLY A 222 9.04 -6.37 3.48
N PRO A 223 9.93 -7.37 3.31
CA PRO A 223 11.32 -7.27 3.75
C PRO A 223 12.04 -6.02 3.23
N GLU A 224 11.78 -5.67 1.97
CA GLU A 224 12.38 -4.53 1.25
C GLU A 224 11.44 -3.31 1.14
N MET A 225 10.25 -3.36 1.75
CA MET A 225 9.18 -2.37 1.53
C MET A 225 8.60 -1.85 2.83
N ALA A 226 8.53 -0.52 2.92
CA ALA A 226 7.84 0.20 3.98
C ALA A 226 7.24 1.49 3.40
N GLY A 227 6.21 1.34 2.56
CA GLY A 227 5.58 2.49 1.91
C GLY A 227 4.10 2.30 1.62
N LEU A 228 3.48 3.37 1.16
CA LEU A 228 2.06 3.44 0.85
C LEU A 228 1.81 4.39 -0.32
N LEU A 229 0.78 4.10 -1.09
CA LEU A 229 0.23 4.99 -2.11
C LEU A 229 -1.21 5.31 -1.72
N ILE A 230 -1.52 6.60 -1.60
CA ILE A 230 -2.90 7.09 -1.53
C ILE A 230 -3.29 7.62 -2.89
N TYR A 231 -4.36 7.09 -3.46
CA TYR A 231 -4.80 7.45 -4.81
C TYR A 231 -6.30 7.60 -4.90
N THR A 232 -6.74 8.36 -5.90
CA THR A 232 -8.14 8.35 -6.35
C THR A 232 -8.21 7.72 -7.74
N SER A 233 -9.36 7.14 -8.07
CA SER A 233 -9.54 6.40 -9.32
C SER A 233 -10.99 6.54 -9.77
N THR A 234 -11.20 7.23 -10.89
CA THR A 234 -12.52 7.49 -11.46
C THR A 234 -12.63 6.89 -12.86
N PRO A 235 -13.83 6.40 -13.27
CA PRO A 235 -14.04 5.86 -14.62
C PRO A 235 -13.83 6.88 -15.75
N ASP A 236 -14.09 8.16 -15.47
CA ASP A 236 -14.01 9.23 -16.46
C ASP A 236 -12.57 9.75 -16.59
N ALA A 237 -12.09 9.84 -17.83
CA ALA A 237 -10.74 10.31 -18.18
C ALA A 237 -10.57 11.84 -18.06
N ASP A 238 -11.65 12.58 -17.83
CA ASP A 238 -11.72 14.04 -17.93
C ASP A 238 -11.45 14.82 -16.62
N GLY A 239 -11.02 14.19 -15.52
CA GLY A 239 -10.99 14.95 -14.27
C GLY A 239 -10.25 14.40 -13.07
N THR A 240 -8.92 14.29 -13.15
CA THR A 240 -8.08 14.55 -11.98
C THR A 240 -7.48 15.94 -12.15
N MET A 241 -8.03 16.95 -11.46
CA MET A 241 -7.56 18.33 -11.55
C MET A 241 -6.21 18.56 -10.83
N GLY A 242 -5.40 17.52 -10.60
CA GLY A 242 -4.17 17.58 -9.83
C GLY A 242 -4.39 17.78 -8.32
N GLY A 243 -5.62 17.56 -7.81
CA GLY A 243 -6.02 17.92 -6.46
C GLY A 243 -5.26 17.14 -5.40
N LEU A 244 -5.07 15.86 -5.65
CA LEU A 244 -4.39 14.93 -4.74
C LEU A 244 -2.88 14.92 -4.98
N SER A 245 -2.42 14.79 -6.23
CA SER A 245 -0.98 14.77 -6.56
C SER A 245 -0.24 16.02 -6.09
N ARG A 246 -0.88 17.21 -6.14
CA ARG A 246 -0.30 18.46 -5.60
C ARG A 246 -0.02 18.42 -4.10
N GLN A 247 -0.65 17.54 -3.33
CA GLN A 247 -0.37 17.42 -1.90
C GLN A 247 1.03 16.84 -1.63
N ALA A 248 1.65 16.19 -2.62
CA ALA A 248 3.05 15.74 -2.54
C ALA A 248 4.09 16.87 -2.54
N ARG A 249 3.70 18.12 -2.87
CA ARG A 249 4.63 19.26 -2.83
C ARG A 249 5.20 19.44 -1.42
N PRO A 250 6.50 19.72 -1.24
CA PRO A 250 7.18 19.62 0.06
C PRO A 250 6.45 20.33 1.21
N ALA A 251 6.10 21.61 1.04
CA ALA A 251 5.43 22.38 2.10
C ALA A 251 4.02 21.87 2.44
N ARG A 252 3.30 21.31 1.46
CA ARG A 252 1.96 20.72 1.69
C ARG A 252 2.08 19.36 2.35
N MET A 253 3.01 18.54 1.87
CA MET A 253 3.30 17.22 2.44
C MET A 253 3.74 17.34 3.91
N GLU A 254 4.56 18.35 4.21
CA GLU A 254 4.97 18.65 5.59
C GLU A 254 3.77 18.91 6.50
N GLN A 255 2.91 19.86 6.10
CA GLN A 255 1.70 20.20 6.87
C GLN A 255 0.74 19.01 6.97
N LEU A 256 0.54 18.28 5.88
CA LEU A 256 -0.34 17.11 5.79
C LEU A 256 0.06 16.04 6.80
N VAL A 257 1.33 15.62 6.80
CA VAL A 257 1.82 14.55 7.68
C VAL A 257 1.75 15.00 9.13
N LEU A 258 2.24 16.21 9.47
CA LEU A 258 2.21 16.70 10.85
C LEU A 258 0.78 16.78 11.40
N GLN A 259 -0.17 17.29 10.61
CA GLN A 259 -1.58 17.35 11.01
C GLN A 259 -2.20 15.97 11.12
N ALA A 260 -1.92 15.06 10.17
CA ALA A 260 -2.42 13.69 10.24
C ALA A 260 -1.93 12.96 11.50
N LEU A 261 -0.68 13.16 11.90
CA LEU A 261 -0.12 12.59 13.13
C LEU A 261 -0.77 13.17 14.38
N ALA A 262 -0.91 14.51 14.45
CA ALA A 262 -1.56 15.22 15.55
C ALA A 262 -3.03 14.81 15.72
N ASP A 263 -3.78 14.69 14.62
CA ASP A 263 -5.19 14.29 14.62
C ASP A 263 -5.41 12.88 15.20
N HIS A 264 -4.36 12.04 15.27
CA HIS A 264 -4.41 10.65 15.73
C HIS A 264 -3.76 10.40 17.11
N GLU A 265 -3.23 11.44 17.76
CA GLU A 265 -2.66 11.35 19.11
C GLU A 265 -3.67 10.98 20.18
N LEU A 266 -4.92 11.43 20.02
CA LEU A 266 -6.00 11.24 20.98
C LEU A 266 -7.25 10.71 20.29
N CYS A 267 -8.04 9.93 21.03
CA CYS A 267 -9.35 9.49 20.59
C CYS A 267 -10.40 9.94 21.61
N SER A 268 -11.55 10.42 21.13
CA SER A 268 -12.68 10.79 21.99
C SER A 268 -13.26 9.60 22.77
N ALA A 269 -12.90 8.37 22.39
CA ALA A 269 -13.28 7.14 23.08
C ALA A 269 -12.16 6.61 24.02
N ASP A 270 -11.10 7.38 24.28
CA ASP A 270 -10.11 7.02 25.28
C ASP A 270 -10.71 7.07 26.71
N PRO A 271 -10.32 6.16 27.62
CA PRO A 271 -9.26 5.15 27.49
C PRO A 271 -9.71 3.83 26.83
N LEU A 272 -11.01 3.65 26.54
CA LEU A 272 -11.52 2.39 25.97
C LEU A 272 -10.90 2.08 24.60
N CYS A 273 -10.64 3.12 23.80
CA CYS A 273 -9.91 2.98 22.54
C CYS A 273 -8.43 2.68 22.79
N SER A 274 -7.71 3.55 23.51
CA SER A 274 -6.27 3.39 23.78
C SER A 274 -5.88 2.08 24.49
N GLU A 275 -6.75 1.51 25.32
CA GLU A 275 -6.53 0.22 25.99
C GLU A 275 -6.96 -0.99 25.12
N GLY A 276 -7.43 -0.72 23.91
CA GLY A 276 -7.93 -1.73 22.97
C GLY A 276 -9.21 -2.43 23.46
N MET A 277 -9.96 -1.86 24.40
CA MET A 277 -11.22 -2.43 24.87
C MET A 277 -12.36 -2.24 23.86
N ALA A 278 -12.25 -1.25 22.97
CA ALA A 278 -13.20 -0.98 21.89
C ALA A 278 -13.06 -1.94 20.67
N ARG A 279 -12.20 -2.96 20.74
CA ARG A 279 -11.96 -3.89 19.65
C ARG A 279 -13.20 -4.74 19.34
N SER A 280 -13.43 -5.03 18.06
CA SER A 280 -14.52 -5.91 17.62
C SER A 280 -13.97 -7.13 16.90
N GLY A 281 -14.27 -8.32 17.43
CA GLY A 281 -13.88 -9.60 16.86
C GLY A 281 -12.37 -9.81 16.73
N SER A 282 -11.98 -10.78 15.90
CA SER A 282 -10.59 -11.18 15.65
C SER A 282 -9.89 -10.38 14.54
N ASN A 283 -10.05 -9.06 14.45
CA ASN A 283 -9.49 -8.25 13.33
C ASN A 283 -8.05 -7.74 13.55
N GLY A 284 -7.44 -8.04 14.70
CA GLY A 284 -6.05 -7.66 15.00
C GLY A 284 -5.83 -6.19 15.36
N ASN A 285 -6.92 -5.42 15.53
CA ASN A 285 -6.82 -4.02 15.92
C ASN A 285 -6.47 -3.85 17.39
N HIS A 286 -5.78 -2.74 17.69
CA HIS A 286 -5.63 -2.21 19.04
C HIS A 286 -6.26 -0.82 19.14
N ALA A 287 -5.51 0.24 19.42
CA ALA A 287 -6.02 1.60 19.62
C ALA A 287 -6.58 2.21 18.32
N ALA A 288 -7.70 1.66 17.84
CA ALA A 288 -8.34 1.98 16.59
C ALA A 288 -9.86 1.75 16.66
N CYS A 289 -10.64 2.76 16.30
CA CYS A 289 -12.10 2.69 16.23
C CYS A 289 -12.66 3.70 15.19
N HIS A 290 -13.98 3.75 15.08
CA HIS A 290 -14.70 4.70 14.21
C HIS A 290 -14.46 6.18 14.53
N ASN A 291 -14.00 6.51 15.74
CA ASN A 291 -13.78 7.90 16.14
C ASN A 291 -12.39 8.42 15.77
N CYS A 292 -11.45 7.54 15.38
CA CYS A 292 -10.08 7.94 15.08
C CYS A 292 -9.58 7.37 13.74
N VAL A 293 -9.37 6.05 13.65
CA VAL A 293 -8.58 5.48 12.54
C VAL A 293 -9.43 4.80 11.46
N PHE A 294 -10.67 4.39 11.72
CA PHE A 294 -11.41 3.62 10.71
C PHE A 294 -11.86 4.47 9.52
N LEU A 295 -11.77 3.88 8.32
CA LEU A 295 -12.17 4.47 7.05
C LEU A 295 -13.36 3.71 6.44
N PRO A 296 -14.03 4.29 5.41
CA PRO A 296 -14.97 3.54 4.59
C PRO A 296 -14.32 2.27 4.00
N GLU A 297 -15.08 1.19 3.92
CA GLU A 297 -14.59 -0.11 3.41
C GLU A 297 -14.02 -0.01 1.98
N THR A 298 -14.52 0.92 1.17
CA THR A 298 -14.07 1.12 -0.21
C THR A 298 -12.66 1.69 -0.33
N SER A 299 -12.12 2.22 0.77
CA SER A 299 -10.84 2.93 0.83
C SER A 299 -9.68 2.05 1.32
N CYS A 300 -9.98 1.09 2.19
CA CYS A 300 -9.00 0.26 2.88
C CYS A 300 -8.86 -1.11 2.19
N GLU A 301 -7.65 -1.52 1.83
CA GLU A 301 -7.44 -2.85 1.21
C GLU A 301 -7.48 -3.99 2.23
N ALA A 302 -7.38 -3.67 3.52
CA ALA A 302 -7.37 -4.61 4.65
C ALA A 302 -8.65 -4.61 5.50
N TRP A 303 -9.75 -3.99 5.03
CA TRP A 303 -11.06 -3.99 5.68
C TRP A 303 -11.04 -3.49 7.14
N ASN A 304 -10.30 -2.41 7.41
CA ASN A 304 -10.08 -1.85 8.75
C ASN A 304 -9.52 -2.87 9.78
N GLY A 305 -8.76 -3.88 9.33
CA GLY A 305 -8.02 -4.81 10.21
C GLY A 305 -6.57 -4.40 10.42
N PHE A 306 -5.94 -4.87 11.50
CA PHE A 306 -4.53 -4.59 11.81
C PHE A 306 -4.18 -3.09 11.94
N LEU A 307 -4.98 -2.34 12.70
CA LEU A 307 -4.79 -0.90 12.97
C LEU A 307 -4.42 -0.64 14.43
N ASP A 308 -3.48 0.30 14.66
CA ASP A 308 -3.09 0.74 16.00
C ASP A 308 -2.40 2.12 15.97
N ARG A 309 -3.11 3.18 16.41
CA ARG A 309 -2.56 4.54 16.44
C ARG A 309 -1.42 4.72 17.45
N SER A 310 -1.25 3.79 18.40
CA SER A 310 -0.14 3.86 19.37
C SER A 310 1.23 3.58 18.75
N LEU A 311 1.26 2.82 17.66
CA LEU A 311 2.45 2.59 16.85
C LEU A 311 2.77 3.77 15.93
N LEU A 312 1.79 4.63 15.64
CA LEU A 312 1.94 5.78 14.74
C LEU A 312 2.45 7.03 15.47
N SER A 313 1.62 7.61 16.32
CA SER A 313 1.86 8.89 17.00
C SER A 313 1.36 8.93 18.47
N ALA A 314 0.51 7.99 18.89
CA ALA A 314 -0.07 8.01 20.22
C ALA A 314 0.77 7.23 21.27
N GLY A 315 1.69 7.94 21.93
CA GLY A 315 2.37 7.45 23.14
C GLY A 315 3.76 6.83 22.91
N PRO A 316 4.27 6.03 23.86
CA PRO A 316 5.70 5.69 23.90
C PRO A 316 6.15 4.72 22.81
N LEU A 317 5.22 3.96 22.21
CA LEU A 317 5.50 2.99 21.15
C LEU A 317 5.60 3.65 19.76
N SER A 318 5.27 4.93 19.64
CA SER A 318 5.10 5.59 18.35
C SER A 318 6.38 5.69 17.55
N PHE A 319 6.28 5.44 16.25
CA PHE A 319 7.36 5.63 15.29
C PHE A 319 7.67 7.11 15.06
N PHE A 320 6.64 7.95 14.93
CA PHE A 320 6.78 9.39 14.67
C PHE A 320 6.83 10.25 15.95
N LYS A 321 7.30 9.68 17.07
CA LYS A 321 7.26 10.35 18.37
C LYS A 321 7.89 11.75 18.33
N ASP A 322 9.04 11.92 17.69
CA ASP A 322 9.77 13.19 17.68
C ASP A 322 9.15 14.27 16.78
N LEU A 323 8.10 13.95 16.01
CA LEU A 323 7.41 14.92 15.14
C LEU A 323 6.17 15.55 15.79
N VAL A 324 5.78 15.04 16.95
CA VAL A 324 4.52 15.37 17.61
C VAL A 324 4.75 16.04 18.97
N GLU A 325 5.98 15.97 19.50
CA GLU A 325 6.43 16.67 20.72
C GLU A 325 6.72 18.16 20.53
#